data_AF-A0A535ENX1-F1
#
_entry.id   AF-A0A535ENX1-F1
#
_cell.length_a   1.000
_cell.length_b   1.000
_cell.length_c   1.000
_cell.angle_alpha   90.00
_cell.angle_beta   90.00
_cell.angle_gamma   90.00
#
_symmetry.space_group_name_H-M   'P 1'
#
loop_
_entity.id
_entity.type
_entity.pdbx_description
1 polymer ?
#
loop_
_entity_poly.entity_id
_entity_poly.type
_entity_poly.pdbx_seq_one_letter_code
_entity_poly.pdbx_strand_id
1 'polypeptide(L)'
;MQKNIFDDLGWQHDAYEHGGIDAIRALAANGSIDPLTAKAWEQINSGIPSQVATGNTALLRREQFNVLQGLYDQVRSHNSPEGRIFTDLLSENTNSPIPGGEPFRDSGGFHVEISLGPLQLGYDSRDITQFPDRWHWITSDMLPKYQALLKDPQQAQQLIDTPLSQRASGFRMLPWLNVDGY
;
A
#
# COMPACT_ATOMS: atom_id res chain seq x y z
N MET A 1 -1.13 0.37 12.34
CA MET A 1 -0.80 0.52 10.91
C MET A 1 -1.41 1.79 10.29
N GLN A 2 -2.74 1.97 10.28
CA GLN A 2 -3.40 3.16 9.71
C GLN A 2 -2.87 4.50 10.25
N LYS A 3 -2.64 4.60 11.58
CA LYS A 3 -2.03 5.79 12.19
C LYS A 3 -0.67 6.14 11.60
N ASN A 4 0.20 5.17 11.32
CA ASN A 4 1.54 5.44 10.78
C ASN A 4 1.51 5.88 9.33
N ILE A 5 0.53 5.41 8.54
CA ILE A 5 0.28 5.91 7.18
C ILE A 5 -0.14 7.38 7.23
N PHE A 6 -1.09 7.71 8.12
CA PHE A 6 -1.54 9.09 8.32
C PHE A 6 -0.41 10.01 8.82
N ASP A 7 0.38 9.54 9.79
CA ASP A 7 1.49 10.32 10.35
C ASP A 7 2.65 10.52 9.34
N ASP A 8 2.75 9.70 8.27
CA ASP A 8 3.76 9.88 7.22
C ASP A 8 3.40 11.01 6.23
N LEU A 9 2.23 10.91 5.57
CA LEU A 9 1.84 11.82 4.48
C LEU A 9 0.70 12.79 4.83
N GLY A 10 -0.10 12.52 5.86
CA GLY A 10 -1.31 13.28 6.17
C GLY A 10 -1.04 14.75 6.47
N TRP A 11 -0.03 15.04 7.30
CA TRP A 11 0.37 16.41 7.62
C TRP A 11 1.04 17.14 6.44
N GLN A 12 1.69 16.39 5.53
CA GLN A 12 2.25 16.97 4.30
C GLN A 12 1.15 17.39 3.34
N HIS A 13 0.10 16.56 3.21
CA HIS A 13 -1.12 16.90 2.47
C HIS A 13 -1.78 18.16 3.02
N ASP A 14 -1.96 18.25 4.34
CA ASP A 14 -2.53 19.44 5.00
C ASP A 14 -1.70 20.71 4.73
N ALA A 15 -0.37 20.60 4.81
CA ALA A 15 0.52 21.71 4.48
C ALA A 15 0.42 22.13 3.00
N TYR A 16 0.33 21.17 2.07
CA TYR A 16 0.15 21.44 0.65
C TYR A 16 -1.22 22.07 0.36
N GLU A 17 -2.28 21.62 1.02
CA GLU A 17 -3.63 22.19 0.86
C GLU A 17 -3.68 23.67 1.25
N HIS A 18 -3.01 24.05 2.35
CA HIS A 18 -3.04 25.41 2.87
C HIS A 18 -2.00 26.36 2.24
N GLY A 19 -0.82 25.84 1.88
CA GLY A 19 0.30 26.68 1.43
C GLY A 19 0.91 26.26 0.09
N GLY A 20 0.32 25.29 -0.60
CA GLY A 20 0.75 24.82 -1.91
C GLY A 20 2.17 24.23 -1.88
N ILE A 21 2.81 24.24 -3.05
CA ILE A 21 4.17 23.70 -3.20
C ILE A 21 5.21 24.51 -2.42
N ASP A 22 4.96 25.79 -2.15
CA ASP A 22 5.90 26.63 -1.39
C ASP A 22 5.97 26.22 0.08
N ALA A 23 4.86 25.77 0.67
CA ALA A 23 4.88 25.16 2.01
C ALA A 23 5.73 23.89 2.04
N ILE A 24 5.60 23.00 1.05
CA ILE A 24 6.43 21.80 0.96
C ILE A 24 7.91 22.14 0.80
N ARG A 25 8.25 23.15 -0.02
CA ARG A 25 9.63 23.62 -0.16
C ARG A 25 10.19 24.18 1.14
N ALA A 26 9.40 24.94 1.90
CA ALA A 26 9.82 25.45 3.20
C ALA A 26 10.09 24.32 4.20
N LEU A 27 9.24 23.29 4.20
CA LEU A 27 9.41 22.08 5.00
C LEU A 27 10.63 21.26 4.57
N ALA A 28 10.97 21.24 3.28
CA ALA A 28 12.21 20.65 2.80
C ALA A 28 13.44 21.47 3.24
N ALA A 29 13.36 22.80 3.14
CA ALA A 29 14.44 23.71 3.47
C ALA A 29 14.81 23.67 4.96
N ASN A 30 13.84 23.44 5.84
CA ASN A 30 14.08 23.28 7.28
C ASN A 30 14.33 21.83 7.72
N GLY A 31 14.36 20.87 6.78
CA GLY A 31 14.66 19.47 7.03
C GLY A 31 13.50 18.64 7.61
N SER A 32 12.28 19.19 7.71
CA SER A 32 11.09 18.44 8.14
C SER A 32 10.65 17.38 7.13
N ILE A 33 10.94 17.60 5.84
CA ILE A 33 10.72 16.64 4.75
C ILE A 33 12.06 16.38 4.05
N ASP A 34 12.34 15.12 3.72
CA ASP A 34 13.55 14.78 2.98
C ASP A 34 13.47 15.28 1.52
N PRO A 35 14.62 15.58 0.87
CA PRO A 35 14.62 16.14 -0.48
C PRO A 35 13.95 15.28 -1.55
N LEU A 36 13.92 13.95 -1.39
CA LEU A 36 13.28 13.05 -2.36
C LEU A 36 11.77 13.12 -2.25
N THR A 37 11.25 13.19 -1.02
CA THR A 37 9.82 13.41 -0.76
C THR A 37 9.37 14.77 -1.28
N ALA A 38 10.14 15.83 -1.03
CA ALA A 38 9.84 17.17 -1.57
C ALA A 38 9.82 17.18 -3.11
N LYS A 39 10.79 16.51 -3.75
CA LYS A 39 10.81 16.35 -5.21
C LYS A 39 9.57 15.61 -5.74
N ALA A 40 9.09 14.60 -5.03
CA ALA A 40 7.88 13.88 -5.43
C ALA A 40 6.64 14.80 -5.41
N TRP A 41 6.51 15.65 -4.40
CA TRP A 41 5.48 16.70 -4.36
C TRP A 41 5.62 17.71 -5.49
N GLU A 42 6.82 18.14 -5.85
CA GLU A 42 7.04 19.03 -7.00
C GLU A 42 6.63 18.38 -8.32
N GLN A 43 6.93 17.09 -8.49
CA GLN A 43 6.51 16.32 -9.65
C GLN A 43 4.98 16.22 -9.74
N ILE A 44 4.29 16.01 -8.62
CA ILE A 44 2.82 16.01 -8.56
C ILE A 44 2.26 17.41 -8.89
N ASN A 45 2.82 18.45 -8.26
CA ASN A 45 2.37 19.83 -8.46
C ASN A 45 2.58 20.33 -9.90
N SER A 46 3.50 19.73 -10.67
CA SER A 46 3.74 20.11 -12.06
C SER A 46 2.50 19.94 -12.96
N GLY A 47 1.56 19.06 -12.59
CA GLY A 47 0.41 18.69 -13.41
C GLY A 47 0.77 17.92 -14.69
N ILE A 48 2.07 17.69 -14.98
CA ILE A 48 2.52 16.94 -16.14
C ILE A 48 2.27 15.45 -15.87
N PRO A 49 1.46 14.74 -16.68
CA PRO A 49 0.99 13.39 -16.34
C PRO A 49 2.10 12.39 -15.98
N SER A 50 3.22 12.39 -16.72
CA SER A 50 4.36 11.52 -16.45
C SER A 50 5.09 11.87 -15.16
N GLN A 51 5.17 13.15 -14.80
CA GLN A 51 5.75 13.59 -13.53
C GLN A 51 4.82 13.27 -12.37
N VAL A 52 3.52 13.53 -12.50
CA VAL A 52 2.51 13.16 -11.50
C VAL A 52 2.57 11.68 -11.20
N ALA A 53 2.60 10.83 -12.23
CA ALA A 53 2.76 9.38 -12.06
C ALA A 53 4.07 9.01 -11.35
N THR A 54 5.18 9.68 -11.68
CA THR A 54 6.49 9.45 -11.05
C THR A 54 6.46 9.84 -9.57
N GLY A 55 5.93 11.02 -9.24
CA GLY A 55 5.85 11.51 -7.87
C GLY A 55 4.93 10.65 -7.00
N ASN A 56 3.74 10.31 -7.50
CA ASN A 56 2.83 9.40 -6.80
C ASN A 56 3.47 8.02 -6.56
N THR A 57 4.20 7.49 -7.55
CA THR A 57 4.91 6.21 -7.39
C THR A 57 6.03 6.30 -6.34
N ALA A 58 6.72 7.44 -6.26
CA ALA A 58 7.77 7.66 -5.27
C ALA A 58 7.22 7.73 -3.84
N LEU A 59 6.12 8.49 -3.62
CA LEU A 59 5.44 8.54 -2.32
C LEU A 59 4.86 7.18 -1.93
N LEU A 60 4.24 6.47 -2.87
CA LEU A 60 3.76 5.10 -2.63
C LEU A 60 4.90 4.17 -2.23
N ARG A 61 6.02 4.18 -2.96
CA ARG A 61 7.19 3.35 -2.62
C ARG A 61 7.71 3.66 -1.22
N ARG A 62 7.79 4.95 -0.86
CA ARG A 62 8.18 5.40 0.47
C ARG A 62 7.27 4.79 1.53
N GLU A 63 5.96 4.91 1.39
CA GLU A 63 5.01 4.33 2.35
C GLU A 63 5.21 2.81 2.46
N GLN A 64 5.27 2.12 1.33
CA GLN A 64 5.38 0.65 1.29
C GLN A 64 6.68 0.13 1.93
N PHE A 65 7.79 0.87 1.82
CA PHE A 65 9.09 0.46 2.38
C PHE A 65 9.36 1.07 3.76
N ASN A 66 9.33 2.38 3.90
CA ASN A 66 9.74 3.09 5.12
C ASN A 66 8.70 3.00 6.24
N VAL A 67 7.42 2.94 5.90
CA VAL A 67 6.33 2.98 6.88
C VAL A 67 5.80 1.58 7.18
N LEU A 68 5.47 0.81 6.14
CA LEU A 68 4.81 -0.48 6.32
C LEU A 68 5.78 -1.62 6.65
N GLN A 69 7.01 -1.63 6.12
CA GLN A 69 7.88 -2.79 6.29
C GLN A 69 8.21 -3.04 7.76
N GLY A 70 8.56 -2.02 8.53
CA GLY A 70 8.85 -2.17 9.95
C GLY A 70 7.67 -2.69 10.77
N LEU A 71 6.43 -2.42 10.35
CA LEU A 71 5.22 -2.97 10.98
C LEU A 71 5.04 -4.45 10.65
N TYR A 72 5.27 -4.82 9.39
CA TYR A 72 5.25 -6.23 9.00
C TYR A 72 6.35 -7.02 9.69
N ASP A 73 7.55 -6.46 9.81
CA ASP A 73 8.66 -7.08 10.52
C ASP A 73 8.31 -7.32 12.01
N GLN A 74 7.59 -6.40 12.65
CA GLN A 74 7.10 -6.56 14.05
C GLN A 74 6.06 -7.68 14.20
N VAL A 75 5.13 -7.80 13.23
CA VAL A 75 4.14 -8.88 13.21
C VAL A 75 4.85 -10.23 13.00
N ARG A 76 5.83 -10.27 12.12
CA ARG A 76 6.62 -11.48 11.83
C ARG A 76 7.54 -11.87 12.99
N SER A 77 8.09 -10.90 13.70
CA SER A 77 9.04 -11.14 14.81
C SER A 77 8.36 -11.58 16.11
N HIS A 78 7.03 -11.44 16.22
CA HIS A 78 6.21 -12.15 17.20
C HIS A 78 6.20 -13.65 16.86
N ASN A 79 7.34 -14.32 17.15
CA ASN A 79 7.71 -15.70 16.85
C ASN A 79 6.73 -16.74 17.44
N SER A 80 5.57 -16.84 16.84
CA SER A 80 4.51 -17.77 17.16
C SER A 80 4.05 -18.37 15.82
N PRO A 81 3.76 -19.68 15.69
CA PRO A 81 3.15 -20.27 14.49
C PRO A 81 1.98 -19.44 13.95
N GLU A 82 1.27 -18.77 14.85
CA GLU A 82 0.19 -17.82 14.64
C GLU A 82 0.60 -16.62 13.77
N GLY A 83 1.82 -16.10 13.91
CA GLY A 83 2.34 -15.00 13.10
C GLY A 83 2.52 -15.38 11.62
N ARG A 84 3.00 -16.59 11.33
CA ARG A 84 3.09 -17.12 9.95
C ARG A 84 1.72 -17.43 9.37
N ILE A 85 0.84 -18.04 10.15
CA ILE A 85 -0.55 -18.30 9.75
C ILE A 85 -1.26 -16.98 9.42
N PHE A 86 -1.01 -15.91 10.19
CA PHE A 86 -1.54 -14.59 9.91
C PHE A 86 -0.99 -13.99 8.60
N THR A 87 0.31 -14.10 8.33
CA THR A 87 0.89 -13.61 7.07
C THR A 87 0.41 -14.39 5.85
N ASP A 88 0.22 -15.70 5.98
CA ASP A 88 -0.30 -16.56 4.92
C ASP A 88 -1.78 -16.25 4.65
N LEU A 89 -2.61 -16.13 5.70
CA LEU A 89 -4.01 -15.71 5.57
C LEU A 89 -4.15 -14.31 4.97
N LEU A 90 -3.28 -13.37 5.33
CA LEU A 90 -3.26 -12.05 4.70
C LEU A 90 -2.90 -12.16 3.21
N SER A 91 -1.86 -12.90 2.84
CA SER A 91 -1.45 -13.07 1.44
C SER A 91 -2.56 -13.68 0.60
N GLU A 92 -3.22 -14.72 1.11
CA GLU A 92 -4.31 -15.45 0.44
C GLU A 92 -5.56 -14.59 0.23
N ASN A 93 -5.89 -13.71 1.19
CA ASN A 93 -7.15 -12.95 1.19
C ASN A 93 -7.00 -11.50 0.70
N THR A 94 -5.79 -11.04 0.39
CA THR A 94 -5.57 -9.65 -0.03
C THR A 94 -5.92 -9.47 -1.51
N ASN A 95 -7.05 -8.81 -1.75
CA ASN A 95 -7.50 -8.38 -3.06
C ASN A 95 -6.93 -7.01 -3.43
N SER A 96 -6.78 -6.77 -4.74
CA SER A 96 -6.36 -5.45 -5.22
C SER A 96 -7.43 -4.39 -4.92
N PRO A 97 -7.04 -3.21 -4.39
CA PRO A 97 -7.96 -2.10 -4.19
C PRO A 97 -8.25 -1.31 -5.48
N ILE A 98 -7.60 -1.66 -6.59
CA ILE A 98 -7.77 -1.04 -7.89
C ILE A 98 -8.78 -1.86 -8.71
N PRO A 99 -9.83 -1.24 -9.29
CA PRO A 99 -10.78 -1.93 -10.14
C PRO A 99 -10.08 -2.74 -11.25
N GLY A 100 -10.45 -4.02 -11.38
CA GLY A 100 -9.86 -4.94 -12.35
C GLY A 100 -8.44 -5.43 -11.99
N GLY A 101 -7.92 -5.11 -10.80
CA GLY A 101 -6.66 -5.64 -10.28
C GLY A 101 -6.78 -7.09 -9.84
N GLU A 102 -5.70 -7.86 -10.01
CA GLU A 102 -5.64 -9.25 -9.58
C GLU A 102 -5.35 -9.35 -8.08
N PRO A 103 -5.84 -10.36 -7.35
CA PRO A 103 -5.46 -10.58 -5.95
C PRO A 103 -3.96 -10.90 -5.81
N PHE A 104 -3.39 -10.73 -4.62
CA PHE A 104 -1.95 -10.89 -4.40
C PHE A 104 -1.44 -12.29 -4.75
N ARG A 105 -2.20 -13.35 -4.42
CA ARG A 105 -1.88 -14.74 -4.77
C ARG A 105 -1.70 -15.00 -6.28
N ASP A 106 -2.32 -14.17 -7.11
CA ASP A 106 -2.25 -14.28 -8.57
C ASP A 106 -1.17 -13.35 -9.16
N SER A 107 -0.44 -12.61 -8.30
CA SER A 107 0.58 -11.64 -8.73
C SER A 107 1.83 -12.29 -9.33
N GLY A 108 1.91 -13.62 -9.34
CA GLY A 108 3.05 -14.43 -9.76
C GLY A 108 3.69 -15.16 -8.58
N GLY A 109 4.61 -16.08 -8.87
CA GLY A 109 5.12 -17.05 -7.90
C GLY A 109 4.62 -18.45 -8.21
N PHE A 110 4.96 -19.42 -7.37
CA PHE A 110 4.40 -20.76 -7.43
C PHE A 110 3.71 -21.09 -6.12
N HIS A 111 2.51 -21.65 -6.23
CA HIS A 111 1.77 -22.20 -5.11
C HIS A 111 1.91 -23.73 -5.15
N VAL A 112 2.33 -24.34 -4.04
CA VAL A 112 2.38 -25.79 -3.92
C VAL A 112 1.41 -26.23 -2.85
N GLU A 113 0.45 -27.06 -3.25
CA GLU A 113 -0.28 -27.88 -2.29
C GLU A 113 0.51 -29.17 -2.04
N ILE A 114 0.92 -29.37 -0.80
CA ILE A 114 1.57 -30.59 -0.34
C ILE A 114 0.55 -31.39 0.48
N SER A 115 0.20 -32.59 0.00
CA SER A 115 -0.62 -33.53 0.76
C SER A 115 0.27 -34.56 1.47
N LEU A 116 0.24 -34.58 2.80
CA LEU A 116 0.92 -35.57 3.64
C LEU A 116 -0.12 -36.36 4.45
N GLY A 117 -0.73 -37.38 3.82
CA GLY A 117 -1.84 -38.13 4.43
C GLY A 117 -3.07 -37.23 4.62
N PRO A 118 -3.64 -37.10 5.84
CA PRO A 118 -4.77 -36.22 6.09
C PRO A 118 -4.40 -34.72 6.15
N LEU A 119 -3.12 -34.38 6.05
CA LEU A 119 -2.64 -33.00 6.16
C LEU A 119 -2.54 -32.37 4.77
N GLN A 120 -3.24 -31.24 4.56
CA GLN A 120 -3.11 -30.38 3.39
C GLN A 120 -2.31 -29.13 3.79
N LEU A 121 -1.15 -28.90 3.17
CA LEU A 121 -0.31 -27.72 3.40
C LEU A 121 -0.24 -26.91 2.11
N GLY A 122 -0.62 -25.64 2.15
CA GLY A 122 -0.36 -24.68 1.07
C GLY A 122 0.94 -23.94 1.34
N TYR A 123 1.81 -23.87 0.33
CA TYR A 123 3.00 -23.02 0.35
C TYR A 123 2.91 -22.01 -0.79
N ASP A 124 2.97 -20.72 -0.45
CA ASP A 124 3.18 -19.67 -1.42
C ASP A 124 4.65 -19.25 -1.42
N SER A 125 5.22 -19.14 -2.62
CA SER A 125 6.56 -18.62 -2.83
C SER A 125 6.71 -17.12 -2.53
N ARG A 126 5.60 -16.38 -2.42
CA ARG A 126 5.57 -14.95 -2.15
C ARG A 126 4.80 -14.62 -0.90
N ASP A 127 5.18 -13.50 -0.28
CA ASP A 127 4.64 -13.10 1.01
C ASP A 127 4.32 -11.61 1.00
N ILE A 128 3.04 -11.25 1.18
CA ILE A 128 2.59 -9.85 1.08
C ILE A 128 3.25 -8.96 2.12
N THR A 129 3.77 -9.54 3.21
CA THR A 129 4.45 -8.80 4.27
C THR A 129 5.89 -8.46 3.91
N GLN A 130 6.45 -9.10 2.88
CA GLN A 130 7.75 -8.78 2.31
C GLN A 130 7.65 -7.69 1.26
N PHE A 131 8.42 -6.60 1.45
CA PHE A 131 8.41 -5.48 0.51
C PHE A 131 8.68 -5.88 -0.95
N PRO A 132 9.68 -6.72 -1.29
CA PRO A 132 9.94 -7.08 -2.69
C PRO A 132 8.73 -7.70 -3.39
N ASP A 133 8.01 -8.60 -2.72
CA ASP A 133 6.87 -9.30 -3.30
C ASP A 133 5.66 -8.37 -3.44
N ARG A 134 5.36 -7.61 -2.38
CA ARG A 134 4.29 -6.60 -2.40
C ARG A 134 4.56 -5.51 -3.45
N TRP A 135 5.80 -5.06 -3.56
CA TRP A 135 6.20 -4.04 -4.54
C TRP A 135 6.13 -4.59 -5.97
N HIS A 136 6.48 -5.86 -6.18
CA HIS A 136 6.29 -6.49 -7.47
C HIS A 136 4.82 -6.47 -7.88
N TRP A 137 3.90 -6.92 -7.02
CA TRP A 137 2.46 -6.90 -7.30
C TRP A 137 1.94 -5.48 -7.59
N ILE A 138 2.32 -4.49 -6.77
CA ILE A 138 1.94 -3.09 -6.96
C ILE A 138 2.41 -2.57 -8.33
N THR A 139 3.65 -2.86 -8.72
CA THR A 139 4.24 -2.30 -9.93
C THR A 139 3.87 -3.04 -11.21
N SER A 140 3.61 -4.34 -11.13
CA SER A 140 3.23 -5.16 -12.29
C SER A 140 1.72 -5.14 -12.57
N ASP A 141 0.89 -4.98 -11.54
CA ASP A 141 -0.56 -5.06 -11.66
C ASP A 141 -1.27 -3.72 -11.35
N MET A 142 -1.12 -3.22 -10.13
CA MET A 142 -1.96 -2.13 -9.64
C MET A 142 -1.66 -0.79 -10.30
N LEU A 143 -0.38 -0.40 -10.36
CA LEU A 143 0.02 0.91 -10.88
C LEU A 143 -0.36 1.08 -12.35
N PRO A 144 -0.12 0.12 -13.26
CA PRO A 144 -0.58 0.24 -14.64
C PRO A 144 -2.10 0.41 -14.76
N LYS A 145 -2.88 -0.34 -13.98
CA LYS A 145 -4.35 -0.27 -13.99
C LYS A 145 -4.85 1.06 -13.42
N TYR A 146 -4.24 1.56 -12.33
CA TYR A 146 -4.56 2.87 -11.78
C TYR A 146 -4.22 3.99 -12.77
N GLN A 147 -3.05 3.92 -13.44
CA GLN A 147 -2.68 4.89 -14.47
C GLN A 147 -3.61 4.84 -15.69
N ALA A 148 -4.16 3.67 -16.03
CA ALA A 148 -5.19 3.54 -17.05
C ALA A 148 -6.51 4.18 -16.59
N LEU A 149 -6.93 3.96 -15.34
CA LEU A 149 -8.11 4.57 -14.75
C LEU A 149 -8.03 6.10 -14.75
N LEU A 150 -6.86 6.68 -14.48
CA LEU A 150 -6.66 8.14 -14.50
C LEU A 150 -6.90 8.79 -15.89
N LYS A 151 -6.97 7.99 -16.97
CA LYS A 151 -7.36 8.48 -18.30
C LYS A 151 -8.86 8.73 -18.43
N ASP A 152 -9.66 8.24 -17.48
CA ASP A 152 -11.07 8.56 -17.31
C ASP A 152 -11.25 9.39 -16.02
N PRO A 153 -11.28 10.73 -16.13
CA PRO A 153 -11.37 11.60 -14.96
C PRO A 153 -12.64 11.39 -14.13
N GLN A 154 -13.76 11.04 -14.77
CA GLN A 154 -15.02 10.84 -14.07
C GLN A 154 -14.96 9.57 -13.23
N GLN A 155 -14.45 8.48 -13.80
CA GLN A 155 -14.30 7.21 -13.09
C GLN A 155 -13.23 7.30 -11.99
N ALA A 156 -12.12 7.99 -12.27
CA ALA A 156 -11.07 8.23 -11.29
C ALA A 156 -11.59 9.04 -10.08
N GLN A 157 -12.35 10.11 -10.34
CA GLN A 157 -12.91 10.94 -9.30
C GLN A 157 -13.91 10.16 -8.42
N GLN A 158 -14.79 9.35 -9.00
CA GLN A 158 -15.69 8.49 -8.22
C GLN A 158 -14.94 7.55 -7.27
N LEU A 159 -13.80 7.00 -7.71
CA LEU A 159 -12.98 6.13 -6.88
C LEU A 159 -12.27 6.90 -5.75
N ILE A 160 -11.74 8.09 -6.04
CA ILE A 160 -11.03 8.94 -5.09
C ILE A 160 -11.99 9.50 -4.03
N ASP A 161 -13.18 9.94 -4.44
CA ASP A 161 -14.20 10.53 -3.57
C ASP A 161 -14.91 9.50 -2.69
N THR A 162 -14.64 8.19 -2.88
CA THR A 162 -15.22 7.16 -2.03
C THR A 162 -14.67 7.30 -0.60
N PRO A 163 -15.53 7.52 0.43
CA PRO A 163 -15.09 7.69 1.80
C PRO A 163 -14.20 6.53 2.27
N LEU A 164 -13.11 6.85 2.98
CA LEU A 164 -12.18 5.86 3.52
C LEU A 164 -12.88 4.81 4.38
N SER A 165 -13.90 5.19 5.14
CA SER A 165 -14.71 4.26 5.95
C SER A 165 -15.47 3.25 5.11
N GLN A 166 -16.02 3.68 3.97
CA GLN A 166 -16.69 2.82 3.00
C GLN A 166 -15.68 1.90 2.32
N ARG A 167 -14.50 2.40 1.92
CA ARG A 167 -13.45 1.55 1.35
C ARG A 167 -12.95 0.51 2.36
N ALA A 168 -12.69 0.93 3.60
CA ALA A 168 -12.23 0.05 4.67
C ALA A 168 -13.25 -1.06 5.03
N SER A 169 -14.55 -0.78 4.89
CA SER A 169 -15.60 -1.78 5.14
C SER A 169 -15.53 -2.97 4.17
N GLY A 170 -15.06 -2.76 2.94
CA GLY A 170 -14.85 -3.82 1.95
C GLY A 170 -13.61 -4.70 2.22
N PHE A 171 -12.71 -4.27 3.11
CA PHE A 171 -11.48 -4.98 3.48
C PHE A 171 -11.52 -5.56 4.90
N ARG A 172 -12.70 -5.64 5.56
CA ARG A 172 -12.87 -6.43 6.79
C ARG A 172 -12.70 -7.90 6.46
N MET A 173 -11.46 -8.38 6.47
CA MET A 173 -11.14 -9.74 6.05
C MET A 173 -11.60 -10.82 7.05
N LEU A 174 -11.87 -10.51 8.33
CA LEU A 174 -12.13 -11.55 9.34
C LEU A 174 -13.13 -11.07 10.44
N PRO A 175 -14.43 -11.41 10.36
CA PRO A 175 -15.46 -10.95 11.31
C PRO A 175 -15.31 -11.47 12.76
N TRP A 176 -14.42 -12.43 13.00
CA TRP A 176 -14.13 -13.05 14.31
C TRP A 176 -12.80 -12.64 14.97
N LEU A 177 -11.97 -11.84 14.29
CA LEU A 177 -10.71 -11.38 14.87
C LEU A 177 -10.98 -10.08 15.63
N ASN A 178 -11.38 -10.21 16.90
CA ASN A 178 -11.37 -9.09 17.84
C ASN A 178 -9.91 -8.72 18.07
N VAL A 179 -9.46 -7.62 17.45
CA VAL A 179 -8.22 -6.96 17.81
C VAL A 179 -8.51 -6.05 19.02
N ASP A 180 -9.00 -6.65 20.10
CA ASP A 180 -9.08 -5.97 21.39
C ASP A 180 -7.68 -5.96 21.99
N GLY A 181 -6.99 -4.84 21.83
CA GLY A 181 -5.74 -4.57 22.54
C GLY A 181 -4.51 -4.43 21.67
N TYR A 182 -4.46 -3.35 20.86
CA TYR A 182 -3.25 -2.58 20.58
C TYR A 182 -3.62 -1.12 20.31
#